data_AF-A0A9D5K6E4-F1
#
_entry.id   AF-A0A9D5K6E4-F1
#
_cell.length_a   1.000
_cell.length_b   1.000
_cell.length_c   1.000
_cell.angle_alpha   90.00
_cell.angle_beta   90.00
_cell.angle_gamma   90.00
#
_symmetry.space_group_name_H-M   'P 1'
#
loop_
_entity.id
_entity.type
_entity.pdbx_description
1 polymer ?
#
loop_
_entity_poly.entity_id
_entity_poly.type
_entity_poly.pdbx_seq_one_letter_code
_entity_poly.pdbx_strand_id
1 'polypeptide(L)'
;MNLTKSIVLVGSLALSVTASFSQSPDGLRYLDDLNAAQVKTVVETQYKAYIKPENAEKYAFMGITADDFQKELSFGEPLRLHTIPPKAVVEYNDDTPLDNVLHASRDWYVPVLFGDSAKAMFIVSKVKGVWKIVSLSHSDLAPEIQELRKGWPDEEPTLVANFQSKSYFFSFLKRGRPNLTKFDVGPRARGRVAAVIRNARGKYDTLGDVKATIESVREINRKIYKNR
;
A
#
# COMPACT_ATOMS: atom_id res chain seq x y z
N MET A 1 30.35 65.03 17.74
CA MET A 1 31.45 64.18 17.24
C MET A 1 31.08 62.74 17.50
N ASN A 2 30.82 61.99 16.43
CA ASN A 2 30.33 60.61 16.46
C ASN A 2 31.45 59.63 16.84
N LEU A 3 31.17 58.72 17.77
CA LEU A 3 31.95 57.50 17.98
C LEU A 3 31.02 56.30 17.85
N THR A 4 30.98 55.79 16.63
CA THR A 4 30.42 54.50 16.26
C THR A 4 31.44 53.42 16.60
N LYS A 5 31.11 52.43 17.42
CA LYS A 5 31.81 51.14 17.41
C LYS A 5 30.82 49.98 17.52
N SER A 6 30.85 49.19 16.47
CA SER A 6 30.12 48.00 16.10
C SER A 6 30.12 46.90 17.17
N ILE A 7 28.94 46.33 17.41
CA ILE A 7 28.78 45.02 18.04
C ILE A 7 28.70 43.99 16.91
N VAL A 8 29.71 43.11 16.85
CA VAL A 8 29.70 41.94 15.96
C VAL A 8 29.00 40.81 16.70
N LEU A 9 27.78 40.47 16.27
CA LEU A 9 27.04 39.31 16.76
C LEU A 9 27.54 38.07 15.99
N VAL A 10 28.32 37.21 16.64
CA VAL A 10 28.68 35.90 16.10
C VAL A 10 27.51 34.96 16.34
N GLY A 11 26.65 34.82 15.33
CA GLY A 11 25.58 33.82 15.31
C GLY A 11 26.16 32.44 15.04
N SER A 12 26.21 31.60 16.07
CA SER A 12 26.55 30.18 15.95
C SER A 12 25.49 29.46 15.09
N LEU A 13 25.87 29.06 13.87
CA LEU A 13 25.12 28.08 13.09
C LEU A 13 25.17 26.74 13.83
N ALA A 14 24.06 26.33 14.42
CA ALA A 14 23.86 24.93 14.79
C ALA A 14 23.58 24.14 13.51
N LEU A 15 24.64 23.56 12.92
CA LEU A 15 24.48 22.47 11.96
C LEU A 15 23.91 21.26 12.73
N SER A 16 22.60 21.05 12.64
CA SER A 16 21.99 19.78 13.01
C SER A 16 22.45 18.72 12.01
N VAL A 17 23.48 17.97 12.39
CA VAL A 17 23.90 16.75 11.71
C VAL A 17 22.77 15.74 11.88
N THR A 18 21.86 15.65 10.92
CA THR A 18 20.99 14.47 10.80
C THR A 18 21.89 13.32 10.38
N ALA A 19 22.30 12.51 11.35
CA ALA A 19 23.00 11.26 11.09
C ALA A 19 22.08 10.38 10.23
N SER A 20 22.38 10.31 8.93
CA SER A 20 21.82 9.31 8.04
C SER A 20 22.34 7.95 8.53
N PHE A 21 21.56 7.28 9.39
CA PHE A 21 21.77 5.87 9.69
C PHE A 21 21.63 5.11 8.38
N SER A 22 22.76 4.80 7.75
CA SER A 22 22.86 3.76 6.73
C SER A 22 22.52 2.44 7.42
N GLN A 23 21.22 2.13 7.52
CA GLN A 23 20.74 0.88 8.10
C GLN A 23 21.23 -0.25 7.18
N SER A 24 22.31 -0.91 7.60
CA SER A 24 22.72 -2.18 7.02
C SER A 24 21.52 -3.13 6.95
N PRO A 25 21.32 -3.90 5.87
CA PRO A 25 20.23 -4.88 5.75
C PRO A 25 20.12 -5.84 6.96
N ASP A 26 21.22 -6.08 7.67
CA ASP A 26 21.24 -6.91 8.88
C ASP A 26 20.52 -6.26 10.08
N GLY A 27 20.47 -4.93 10.15
CA GLY A 27 19.78 -4.19 11.20
C GLY A 27 18.25 -4.33 11.14
N LEU A 28 17.68 -4.62 9.98
CA LEU A 28 16.23 -4.78 9.80
C LEU A 28 15.73 -6.12 10.35
N ARG A 29 16.61 -7.11 10.56
CA ARG A 29 16.24 -8.46 11.01
C ARG A 29 15.58 -8.48 12.39
N TYR A 30 15.89 -7.52 13.25
CA TYR A 30 15.41 -7.51 14.63
C TYR A 30 14.19 -6.64 14.84
N LEU A 31 13.71 -5.93 13.81
CA LEU A 31 12.56 -5.04 13.94
C LEU A 31 11.26 -5.84 13.95
N ASP A 32 10.43 -5.59 14.96
CA ASP A 32 9.08 -6.18 15.06
C ASP A 32 8.13 -5.64 14.01
N ASP A 33 8.39 -4.42 13.53
CA ASP A 33 7.66 -3.78 12.45
C ASP A 33 8.59 -2.93 11.59
N LEU A 34 8.22 -2.74 10.33
CA LEU A 34 8.93 -1.84 9.42
C LEU A 34 8.12 -0.57 9.20
N ASN A 35 8.82 0.53 8.90
CA ASN A 35 8.20 1.67 8.23
C ASN A 35 8.36 1.57 6.70
N ALA A 36 7.68 2.43 5.95
CA ALA A 36 7.69 2.40 4.49
C ALA A 36 9.11 2.54 3.89
N ALA A 37 9.97 3.40 4.44
CA ALA A 37 11.34 3.58 3.94
C ALA A 37 12.19 2.30 4.10
N GLN A 38 12.02 1.59 5.22
CA GLN A 38 12.70 0.33 5.47
C GLN A 38 12.20 -0.78 4.54
N VAL A 39 10.90 -0.80 4.23
CA VAL A 39 10.34 -1.73 3.25
C VAL A 39 10.93 -1.49 1.86
N LYS A 40 11.08 -0.23 1.42
CA LYS A 40 11.78 0.09 0.16
C LYS A 40 13.19 -0.48 0.14
N THR A 41 13.94 -0.29 1.23
CA THR A 41 15.31 -0.83 1.36
C THR A 41 15.33 -2.36 1.20
N VAL A 42 14.36 -3.07 1.82
CA VAL A 42 14.21 -4.52 1.65
C VAL A 42 13.97 -4.90 0.19
N VAL A 43 13.06 -4.20 -0.49
CA VAL A 43 12.74 -4.48 -1.90
C VAL A 43 13.95 -4.23 -2.80
N GLU A 44 14.58 -3.07 -2.69
CA GLU A 44 15.74 -2.67 -3.50
C GLU A 44 16.92 -3.63 -3.34
N THR A 45 17.09 -4.22 -2.15
CA THR A 45 18.16 -5.19 -1.90
C THR A 45 17.83 -6.58 -2.46
N GLN A 46 16.56 -6.98 -2.51
CA GLN A 46 16.17 -8.37 -2.76
C GLN A 46 15.52 -8.61 -4.13
N TYR A 47 15.04 -7.58 -4.83
CA TYR A 47 14.18 -7.76 -6.01
C TYR A 47 14.84 -8.57 -7.15
N LYS A 48 16.17 -8.49 -7.31
CA LYS A 48 16.90 -9.20 -8.37
C LYS A 48 16.81 -10.73 -8.26
N ALA A 49 16.49 -11.24 -7.06
CA ALA A 49 16.22 -12.67 -6.88
C ALA A 49 14.86 -13.09 -7.47
N TYR A 50 13.93 -12.14 -7.63
CA TYR A 50 12.56 -12.37 -8.07
C TYR A 50 12.36 -11.98 -9.54
N ILE A 51 12.79 -10.78 -9.94
CA ILE A 51 12.56 -10.25 -11.29
C ILE A 51 13.85 -10.40 -12.08
N LYS A 52 13.83 -11.27 -13.08
CA LYS A 52 14.94 -11.48 -14.01
C LYS A 52 14.44 -11.58 -15.45
N PRO A 53 15.08 -10.93 -16.43
CA PRO A 53 14.63 -10.93 -17.82
C PRO A 53 14.44 -12.33 -18.42
N GLU A 54 15.30 -13.29 -18.05
CA GLU A 54 15.22 -14.68 -18.52
C GLU A 54 13.95 -15.41 -18.06
N ASN A 55 13.22 -14.85 -17.09
CA ASN A 55 11.96 -15.40 -16.59
C ASN A 55 10.73 -14.67 -17.15
N ALA A 56 10.85 -13.88 -18.21
CA ALA A 56 9.73 -13.09 -18.74
C ALA A 56 8.47 -13.94 -19.02
N GLU A 57 8.63 -15.13 -19.59
CA GLU A 57 7.51 -16.06 -19.86
C GLU A 57 6.75 -16.45 -18.60
N LYS A 58 7.45 -16.64 -17.47
CA LYS A 58 6.84 -16.94 -16.17
C LYS A 58 5.91 -15.82 -15.71
N TYR A 59 6.13 -14.59 -16.15
CA TYR A 59 5.36 -13.42 -15.75
C TYR A 59 4.32 -12.97 -16.78
N ALA A 60 4.21 -13.67 -17.91
CA ALA A 60 3.25 -13.35 -18.97
C ALA A 60 1.80 -13.37 -18.46
N PHE A 61 1.43 -14.28 -17.55
CA PHE A 61 0.09 -14.32 -16.94
C PHE A 61 -0.25 -13.07 -16.11
N MET A 62 0.77 -12.33 -15.67
CA MET A 62 0.62 -11.03 -14.99
C MET A 62 0.51 -9.86 -15.97
N GLY A 63 0.67 -10.09 -17.28
CA GLY A 63 0.74 -9.04 -18.28
C GLY A 63 2.09 -8.30 -18.30
N ILE A 64 3.14 -8.92 -17.77
CA ILE A 64 4.53 -8.48 -17.90
C ILE A 64 5.10 -9.12 -19.16
N THR A 65 5.59 -8.28 -20.07
CA THR A 65 6.12 -8.69 -21.38
C THR A 65 7.64 -8.60 -21.44
N ALA A 66 8.27 -9.19 -22.46
CA ALA A 66 9.71 -9.02 -22.69
C ALA A 66 10.10 -7.54 -22.86
N ASP A 67 9.25 -6.74 -23.51
CA ASP A 67 9.45 -5.30 -23.69
C ASP A 67 9.42 -4.54 -22.37
N ASP A 68 8.65 -5.01 -21.38
CA ASP A 68 8.64 -4.38 -20.05
C ASP A 68 10.02 -4.51 -19.39
N PHE A 69 10.76 -5.60 -19.60
CA PHE A 69 12.12 -5.77 -19.07
C PHE A 69 13.17 -4.87 -19.73
N GLN A 70 12.84 -4.22 -20.86
CA GLN A 70 13.69 -3.19 -21.47
C GLN A 70 13.47 -1.81 -20.85
N LYS A 71 12.44 -1.64 -20.00
CA LYS A 71 12.12 -0.38 -19.33
C LYS A 71 12.81 -0.29 -17.98
N GLU A 72 12.91 0.93 -17.47
CA GLU A 72 13.37 1.16 -16.10
C GLU A 72 12.45 0.45 -15.10
N LEU A 73 13.04 -0.35 -14.21
CA LEU A 73 12.32 -1.01 -13.12
C LEU A 73 12.38 -0.11 -11.88
N SER A 74 11.22 0.30 -11.38
CA SER A 74 11.09 1.11 -10.17
C SER A 74 10.02 0.55 -9.24
N PHE A 75 9.97 1.08 -8.01
CA PHE A 75 9.06 0.63 -6.96
C PHE A 75 8.21 1.79 -6.45
N GLY A 76 6.90 1.56 -6.37
CA GLY A 76 5.97 2.54 -5.82
C GLY A 76 6.07 2.63 -4.30
N GLU A 77 5.32 3.57 -3.71
CA GLU A 77 5.23 3.70 -2.27
C GLU A 77 4.63 2.44 -1.61
N PRO A 78 5.32 1.85 -0.61
CA PRO A 78 4.81 0.71 0.14
C PRO A 78 3.47 1.01 0.82
N LEU A 79 2.58 0.03 0.80
CA LEU A 79 1.30 0.07 1.50
C LEU A 79 1.28 -1.03 2.56
N ARG A 80 1.00 -0.65 3.81
CA ARG A 80 0.75 -1.63 4.85
C ARG A 80 -0.62 -2.26 4.64
N LEU A 81 -0.67 -3.58 4.56
CA LEU A 81 -1.93 -4.29 4.46
C LEU A 81 -2.67 -4.23 5.79
N HIS A 82 -3.95 -3.89 5.74
CA HIS A 82 -4.89 -4.05 6.83
C HIS A 82 -5.87 -5.17 6.50
N THR A 83 -6.51 -5.72 7.52
CA THR A 83 -7.45 -6.82 7.38
C THR A 83 -8.73 -6.54 8.15
N ILE A 84 -9.83 -7.10 7.68
CA ILE A 84 -11.10 -7.10 8.40
C ILE A 84 -11.25 -8.49 9.03
N PRO A 85 -10.95 -8.68 10.33
CA PRO A 85 -11.06 -9.98 10.95
C PRO A 85 -12.55 -10.41 11.04
N PRO A 86 -12.84 -11.73 11.03
CA PRO A 86 -14.21 -12.22 11.07
C PRO A 86 -15.01 -11.69 12.26
N LYS A 87 -14.36 -11.57 13.43
CA LYS A 87 -14.97 -11.06 14.66
C LYS A 87 -15.47 -9.62 14.49
N ALA A 88 -14.67 -8.74 13.89
CA ALA A 88 -15.06 -7.36 13.63
C ALA A 88 -16.28 -7.27 12.70
N VAL A 89 -16.39 -8.14 11.70
CA VAL A 89 -17.57 -8.19 10.82
C VAL A 89 -18.84 -8.56 11.58
N VAL A 90 -18.74 -9.47 12.56
CA VAL A 90 -19.89 -9.91 13.36
C VAL A 90 -20.31 -8.84 14.37
N GLU A 91 -19.34 -8.21 15.03
CA GLU A 91 -19.56 -7.26 16.12
C GLU A 91 -19.85 -5.82 15.65
N TYR A 92 -19.60 -5.51 14.38
CA TYR A 92 -19.83 -4.18 13.82
C TYR A 92 -21.28 -3.68 14.01
N ASN A 93 -21.37 -2.45 14.49
CA ASN A 93 -22.56 -1.59 14.51
C ASN A 93 -22.23 -0.19 13.96
N ASP A 94 -23.24 0.64 13.75
CA ASP A 94 -23.10 1.95 13.10
C ASP A 94 -22.21 2.93 13.88
N ASP A 95 -22.07 2.74 15.19
CA ASP A 95 -21.24 3.57 16.07
C ASP A 95 -19.79 3.06 16.18
N THR A 96 -19.46 1.94 15.53
CA THR A 96 -18.12 1.33 15.59
C THR A 96 -17.14 2.12 14.70
N PRO A 97 -16.10 2.76 15.27
CA PRO A 97 -15.09 3.44 14.47
C PRO A 97 -14.38 2.47 13.51
N LEU A 98 -14.05 2.92 12.30
CA LEU A 98 -13.39 2.06 11.30
C LEU A 98 -12.05 1.51 11.81
N ASP A 99 -11.32 2.26 12.63
CA ASP A 99 -10.06 1.81 13.25
C ASP A 99 -10.24 0.59 14.17
N ASN A 100 -11.44 0.39 14.73
CA ASN A 100 -11.76 -0.80 15.53
C ASN A 100 -12.17 -2.00 14.65
N VAL A 101 -12.44 -1.76 13.36
CA VAL A 101 -12.80 -2.79 12.38
C VAL A 101 -11.57 -3.27 11.61
N LEU A 102 -10.59 -2.39 11.41
CA LEU A 102 -9.38 -2.66 10.65
C LEU A 102 -8.22 -3.07 11.56
N HIS A 103 -7.57 -4.17 11.20
CA HIS A 103 -6.36 -4.63 11.88
C HIS A 103 -5.17 -4.56 10.94
N ALA A 104 -4.16 -3.80 11.32
CA ALA A 104 -2.89 -3.75 10.62
C ALA A 104 -2.25 -5.14 10.60
N SER A 105 -1.93 -5.64 9.41
CA SER A 105 -1.17 -6.87 9.26
C SER A 105 0.34 -6.57 9.33
N ARG A 106 1.14 -7.64 9.29
CA ARG A 106 2.59 -7.54 9.16
C ARG A 106 3.05 -7.53 7.70
N ASP A 107 2.13 -7.59 6.74
CA ASP A 107 2.47 -7.68 5.33
C ASP A 107 2.44 -6.29 4.68
N TRP A 108 3.44 -6.05 3.84
CA TRP A 108 3.58 -4.84 3.06
C TRP A 108 3.47 -5.16 1.58
N TYR A 109 2.74 -4.32 0.86
CA TYR A 109 2.49 -4.46 -0.57
C TYR A 109 3.18 -3.31 -1.28
N VAL A 110 4.06 -3.62 -2.24
CA VAL A 110 4.88 -2.63 -2.94
C VAL A 110 4.61 -2.74 -4.45
N PRO A 111 4.04 -1.71 -5.10
CA PRO A 111 3.85 -1.71 -6.54
C PRO A 111 5.18 -1.86 -7.27
N VAL A 112 5.22 -2.74 -8.28
CA VAL A 112 6.35 -2.93 -9.18
C VAL A 112 6.03 -2.27 -10.51
N LEU A 113 6.85 -1.30 -10.91
CA LEU A 113 6.65 -0.50 -12.10
C LEU A 113 7.70 -0.84 -13.16
N PHE A 114 7.24 -1.02 -14.39
CA PHE A 114 8.09 -1.09 -15.57
C PHE A 114 7.83 0.17 -16.41
N GLY A 115 8.78 1.10 -16.40
CA GLY A 115 8.54 2.51 -16.74
C GLY A 115 7.51 3.10 -15.78
N ASP A 116 6.49 3.77 -16.30
CA ASP A 116 5.42 4.39 -15.51
C ASP A 116 4.21 3.47 -15.27
N SER A 117 4.31 2.17 -15.56
CA SER A 117 3.17 1.25 -15.45
C SER A 117 3.37 0.26 -14.31
N ALA A 118 2.51 0.32 -13.29
CA ALA A 118 2.43 -0.70 -12.26
C ALA A 118 1.87 -2.00 -12.85
N LYS A 119 2.63 -3.10 -12.76
CA LYS A 119 2.27 -4.40 -13.35
C LYS A 119 1.92 -5.49 -12.34
N ALA A 120 2.51 -5.39 -11.15
CA ALA A 120 2.36 -6.37 -10.09
C ALA A 120 2.71 -5.72 -8.73
N MET A 121 2.56 -6.48 -7.67
CA MET A 121 2.96 -6.08 -6.32
C MET A 121 3.92 -7.10 -5.72
N PHE A 122 5.01 -6.62 -5.14
CA PHE A 122 5.76 -7.41 -4.18
C PHE A 122 5.02 -7.46 -2.85
N ILE A 123 5.00 -8.63 -2.23
CA ILE A 123 4.58 -8.81 -0.85
C ILE A 123 5.85 -8.96 -0.01
N VAL A 124 6.04 -8.09 0.96
CA VAL A 124 7.13 -8.15 1.93
C VAL A 124 6.54 -8.58 3.27
N SER A 125 7.11 -9.64 3.86
CA SER A 125 6.64 -10.22 5.11
C SER A 125 7.80 -10.71 5.97
N LYS A 126 7.55 -10.89 7.28
CA LYS A 126 8.54 -11.39 8.25
C LYS A 126 8.48 -12.91 8.31
N VAL A 127 9.52 -13.58 7.79
CA VAL A 127 9.64 -15.04 7.75
C VAL A 127 10.85 -15.48 8.56
N LYS A 128 10.62 -16.30 9.60
CA LYS A 128 11.67 -16.77 10.53
C LYS A 128 12.50 -15.60 11.09
N GLY A 129 11.82 -14.52 11.49
CA GLY A 129 12.46 -13.32 12.01
C GLY A 129 12.96 -12.34 10.94
N VAL A 130 13.09 -12.73 9.68
CA VAL A 130 13.69 -11.89 8.64
C VAL A 130 12.64 -11.30 7.71
N TRP A 131 12.68 -9.99 7.51
CA TRP A 131 11.88 -9.30 6.50
C TRP A 131 12.41 -9.58 5.11
N LYS A 132 11.54 -10.07 4.24
CA LYS A 132 11.90 -10.38 2.85
C LYS A 132 10.71 -10.28 1.91
N ILE A 133 11.00 -10.14 0.62
CA ILE A 133 10.01 -10.39 -0.41
C ILE A 133 9.58 -11.86 -0.28
N VAL A 134 8.29 -12.14 -0.23
CA VAL A 134 7.76 -13.51 -0.17
C VAL A 134 7.00 -13.88 -1.44
N SER A 135 6.56 -12.90 -2.21
CA SER A 135 5.79 -13.12 -3.43
C SER A 135 5.86 -11.92 -4.37
N LEU A 136 5.73 -12.18 -5.67
CA LEU A 136 5.35 -11.23 -6.70
C LEU A 136 3.98 -11.66 -7.23
N SER A 137 2.96 -10.83 -7.08
CA SER A 137 1.55 -11.22 -7.36
C SER A 137 0.65 -10.00 -7.56
N HIS A 138 -0.67 -10.19 -7.60
CA HIS A 138 -1.68 -9.12 -7.62
C HIS A 138 -1.53 -8.12 -8.78
N SER A 139 -1.40 -8.66 -10.00
CA SER A 139 -1.29 -7.88 -11.24
C SER A 139 -2.55 -7.12 -11.62
N ASP A 140 -3.69 -7.50 -11.05
CA ASP A 140 -4.96 -6.80 -11.15
C ASP A 140 -5.05 -5.63 -10.16
N LEU A 141 -4.48 -5.74 -8.97
CA LEU A 141 -4.51 -4.69 -7.94
C LEU A 141 -3.50 -3.57 -8.21
N ALA A 142 -2.30 -3.90 -8.72
CA ALA A 142 -1.23 -2.92 -8.88
C ALA A 142 -1.61 -1.71 -9.74
N PRO A 143 -2.26 -1.87 -10.91
CA PRO A 143 -2.74 -0.74 -11.70
C PRO A 143 -3.81 0.09 -10.98
N GLU A 144 -4.73 -0.55 -10.25
CA GLU A 144 -5.79 0.16 -9.54
C GLU A 144 -5.23 1.01 -8.38
N ILE A 145 -4.20 0.53 -7.68
CA ILE A 145 -3.48 1.30 -6.66
C ILE A 145 -2.76 2.49 -7.27
N GLN A 146 -2.12 2.29 -8.44
CA GLN A 146 -1.45 3.37 -9.14
C GLN A 146 -2.45 4.47 -9.54
N GLU A 147 -3.59 4.09 -10.10
CA GLU A 147 -4.64 5.04 -10.45
C GLU A 147 -5.19 5.74 -9.21
N LEU A 148 -5.42 5.02 -8.10
CA LEU A 148 -5.85 5.60 -6.83
C LEU A 148 -4.93 6.72 -6.36
N ARG A 149 -3.61 6.48 -6.41
CA ARG A 149 -2.61 7.49 -6.03
C ARG A 149 -2.56 8.67 -7.00
N LYS A 150 -2.79 8.47 -8.30
CA LYS A 150 -2.90 9.59 -9.26
C LYS A 150 -4.14 10.44 -8.99
N GLY A 151 -5.25 9.83 -8.57
CA GLY A 151 -6.50 10.52 -8.26
C GLY A 151 -6.46 11.31 -6.95
N TRP A 152 -5.66 10.85 -5.97
CA TRP A 152 -5.49 11.46 -4.66
C TRP A 152 -4.01 11.49 -4.25
N PRO A 153 -3.19 12.39 -4.81
CA PRO A 153 -1.73 12.39 -4.63
C PRO A 153 -1.30 12.77 -3.21
N ASP A 154 -2.08 13.62 -2.54
CA ASP A 154 -1.77 14.12 -1.18
C ASP A 154 -2.30 13.19 -0.07
N GLU A 155 -2.98 12.11 -0.45
CA GLU A 155 -3.59 11.18 0.49
C GLU A 155 -2.83 9.86 0.54
N GLU A 156 -2.79 9.26 1.72
CA GLU A 156 -2.18 7.97 1.94
C GLU A 156 -3.27 6.89 2.03
N PRO A 157 -3.52 6.14 0.95
CA PRO A 157 -4.53 5.10 0.98
C PRO A 157 -4.08 3.94 1.86
N THR A 158 -5.01 3.43 2.65
CA THR A 158 -4.86 2.20 3.40
C THR A 158 -5.42 1.05 2.58
N LEU A 159 -4.58 0.08 2.22
CA LEU A 159 -5.02 -1.15 1.56
C LEU A 159 -5.62 -2.11 2.59
N VAL A 160 -6.83 -2.59 2.33
CA VAL A 160 -7.57 -3.48 3.23
C VAL A 160 -7.92 -4.78 2.49
N ALA A 161 -7.70 -5.92 3.11
CA ALA A 161 -8.16 -7.22 2.62
C ALA A 161 -9.25 -7.81 3.52
N ASN A 162 -10.20 -8.49 2.90
CA ASN A 162 -11.05 -9.47 3.56
C ASN A 162 -10.82 -10.83 2.89
N PHE A 163 -10.09 -11.70 3.58
CA PHE A 163 -9.71 -13.01 3.03
C PHE A 163 -10.88 -13.97 2.84
N GLN A 164 -11.94 -13.87 3.67
CA GLN A 164 -13.11 -14.73 3.56
C GLN A 164 -13.88 -14.47 2.26
N SER A 165 -14.07 -13.20 1.90
CA SER A 165 -14.72 -12.77 0.66
C SER A 165 -13.76 -12.62 -0.52
N LYS A 166 -12.46 -12.91 -0.33
CA LYS A 166 -11.38 -12.73 -1.34
C LYS A 166 -11.43 -11.35 -2.00
N SER A 167 -11.70 -10.32 -1.22
CA SER A 167 -11.90 -8.96 -1.71
C SER A 167 -10.87 -8.01 -1.12
N TYR A 168 -10.46 -7.03 -1.92
CA TYR A 168 -9.62 -5.92 -1.50
C TYR A 168 -10.45 -4.63 -1.47
N PHE A 169 -10.09 -3.73 -0.57
CA PHE A 169 -10.70 -2.42 -0.38
C PHE A 169 -9.62 -1.37 -0.13
N PHE A 170 -9.96 -0.10 -0.28
CA PHE A 170 -9.15 1.01 0.22
C PHE A 170 -9.94 1.91 1.16
N SER A 171 -9.21 2.60 2.01
CA SER A 171 -9.71 3.63 2.92
C SER A 171 -8.72 4.78 3.05
N PHE A 172 -9.21 5.99 3.35
CA PHE A 172 -8.39 7.13 3.73
C PHE A 172 -8.66 7.47 5.21
N LEU A 173 -7.97 6.78 6.11
CA LEU A 173 -8.22 6.86 7.56
C LEU A 173 -7.99 8.27 8.15
N LYS A 174 -7.12 9.06 7.53
CA LYS A 174 -6.80 10.43 7.98
C LYS A 174 -7.90 11.44 7.61
N ARG A 175 -8.87 11.08 6.77
CA ARG A 175 -10.02 11.94 6.46
C ARG A 175 -11.12 11.72 7.50
N GLY A 176 -11.66 12.81 8.03
CA GLY A 176 -12.63 12.81 9.14
C GLY A 176 -13.95 12.06 8.91
N ARG A 177 -14.16 11.49 7.72
CA ARG A 177 -15.26 10.57 7.43
C ARG A 177 -14.66 9.29 6.85
N PRO A 178 -14.58 8.17 7.57
CA PRO A 178 -13.98 6.95 7.02
C PRO A 178 -14.78 6.40 5.83
N ASN A 179 -14.08 5.87 4.83
CA ASN A 179 -14.65 5.13 3.72
C ASN A 179 -14.12 3.70 3.71
N LEU A 180 -14.84 2.76 3.09
CA LEU A 180 -14.31 1.43 2.80
C LEU A 180 -14.76 1.04 1.41
N THR A 181 -13.92 1.35 0.41
CA THR A 181 -14.30 1.23 -1.01
C THR A 181 -13.66 0.00 -1.61
N LYS A 182 -14.48 -0.87 -2.21
CA LYS A 182 -14.01 -2.10 -2.81
C LYS A 182 -13.16 -1.83 -4.06
N PHE A 183 -12.04 -2.54 -4.18
CA PHE A 183 -11.35 -2.71 -5.46
C PHE A 183 -12.12 -3.75 -6.28
N ASP A 184 -12.51 -3.37 -7.48
CA ASP A 184 -12.93 -4.34 -8.49
C ASP A 184 -11.67 -4.97 -9.07
N VAL A 185 -11.27 -6.12 -8.51
CA VAL A 185 -10.12 -6.92 -8.97
C VAL A 185 -10.61 -8.07 -9.86
N GLY A 186 -9.95 -8.27 -10.99
CA GLY A 186 -10.21 -9.38 -11.92
C GLY A 186 -10.01 -9.03 -13.40
N PRO A 187 -10.03 -10.04 -14.30
CA PRO A 187 -9.69 -9.86 -15.72
C PRO A 187 -10.57 -8.85 -16.47
N ARG A 188 -11.82 -8.68 -16.03
CA ARG A 188 -12.83 -7.77 -16.61
C ARG A 188 -12.98 -6.44 -15.87
N ALA A 189 -12.14 -6.21 -14.86
CA ALA A 189 -12.31 -5.12 -13.91
C ALA A 189 -11.25 -4.01 -14.02
N ARG A 190 -10.21 -4.21 -14.84
CA ARG A 190 -9.14 -3.21 -15.08
C ARG A 190 -9.74 -1.85 -15.45
N GLY A 191 -9.35 -0.81 -14.72
CA GLY A 191 -9.74 0.58 -14.96
C GLY A 191 -11.04 1.01 -14.30
N ARG A 192 -11.59 0.24 -13.34
CA ARG A 192 -12.79 0.63 -12.59
C ARG A 192 -12.51 1.50 -11.39
N VAL A 193 -11.39 1.36 -10.67
CA VAL A 193 -10.96 2.42 -9.75
C VAL A 193 -10.67 3.66 -10.59
N ALA A 194 -10.06 3.54 -11.77
CA ALA A 194 -9.96 4.68 -12.70
C ALA A 194 -11.34 5.26 -13.07
N ALA A 195 -12.41 4.45 -13.17
CA ALA A 195 -13.77 4.95 -13.35
C ALA A 195 -14.33 5.62 -12.08
N VAL A 196 -14.10 5.06 -10.89
CA VAL A 196 -14.46 5.68 -9.60
C VAL A 196 -13.73 7.01 -9.43
N ILE A 197 -12.42 7.06 -9.69
CA ILE A 197 -11.59 8.28 -9.68
C ILE A 197 -12.12 9.29 -10.71
N ARG A 198 -12.31 8.88 -11.97
CA ARG A 198 -12.80 9.75 -13.05
C ARG A 198 -14.20 10.30 -12.75
N ASN A 199 -15.10 9.46 -12.26
CA ASN A 199 -16.48 9.84 -11.94
C ASN A 199 -16.57 10.64 -10.64
N ALA A 200 -15.73 10.33 -9.65
CA ALA A 200 -15.65 11.09 -8.42
C ALA A 200 -15.02 12.46 -8.65
N ARG A 201 -14.14 12.65 -9.66
CA ARG A 201 -13.33 13.89 -9.82
C ARG A 201 -12.64 14.30 -8.49
N GLY A 202 -12.21 13.32 -7.69
CA GLY A 202 -11.66 13.57 -6.35
C GLY A 202 -12.70 13.87 -5.24
N LYS A 203 -14.01 13.82 -5.53
CA LYS A 203 -15.08 13.99 -4.54
C LYS A 203 -15.15 12.78 -3.61
N TYR A 204 -14.66 12.99 -2.40
CA TYR A 204 -14.58 11.98 -1.36
C TYR A 204 -15.93 11.37 -0.98
N ASP A 205 -17.00 12.17 -1.00
CA ASP A 205 -18.34 11.73 -0.57
C ASP A 205 -18.98 10.66 -1.45
N THR A 206 -18.40 10.37 -2.62
CA THR A 206 -18.86 9.29 -3.50
C THR A 206 -18.15 7.96 -3.23
N LEU A 207 -17.23 7.92 -2.27
CA LEU A 207 -16.54 6.70 -1.88
C LEU A 207 -17.47 5.78 -1.07
N GLY A 208 -17.14 4.49 -1.07
CA GLY A 208 -17.94 3.43 -0.48
C GLY A 208 -18.23 3.66 1.00
N ASP A 209 -19.51 3.46 1.35
CA ASP A 209 -20.00 3.53 2.71
C ASP A 209 -19.52 2.33 3.53
N VAL A 210 -19.03 2.60 4.75
CA VAL A 210 -18.46 1.58 5.63
C VAL A 210 -19.52 0.55 6.00
N LYS A 211 -20.71 0.99 6.41
CA LYS A 211 -21.81 0.12 6.84
C LYS A 211 -22.22 -0.81 5.71
N ALA A 212 -22.56 -0.26 4.54
CA ALA A 212 -22.97 -1.03 3.38
C ALA A 212 -21.91 -2.07 2.98
N THR A 213 -20.63 -1.71 3.08
CA THR A 213 -19.52 -2.61 2.76
C THR A 213 -19.39 -3.75 3.78
N ILE A 214 -19.46 -3.45 5.08
CA ILE A 214 -19.39 -4.48 6.12
C ILE A 214 -20.61 -5.41 6.05
N GLU A 215 -21.81 -4.89 5.78
CA GLU A 215 -23.02 -5.70 5.55
C GLU A 215 -22.86 -6.62 4.34
N SER A 216 -22.30 -6.14 3.24
CA SER A 216 -21.99 -6.97 2.07
C SER A 216 -21.00 -8.09 2.41
N VAL A 217 -19.95 -7.80 3.19
CA VAL A 217 -18.99 -8.82 3.63
C VAL A 217 -19.66 -9.84 4.53
N ARG A 218 -20.51 -9.40 5.46
CA ARG A 218 -21.28 -10.25 6.37
C ARG A 218 -22.19 -11.21 5.61
N GLU A 219 -22.85 -10.74 4.55
CA GLU A 219 -23.70 -11.57 3.71
C GLU A 219 -22.92 -12.61 2.90
N ILE A 220 -21.76 -12.24 2.34
CA ILE A 220 -20.86 -13.19 1.67
C ILE A 220 -20.41 -14.28 2.64
N ASN A 221 -20.01 -13.90 3.86
CA ASN A 221 -19.59 -14.83 4.90
C ASN A 221 -20.72 -15.81 5.24
N ARG A 222 -21.95 -15.33 5.46
CA ARG A 222 -23.12 -16.20 5.74
C ARG A 222 -23.33 -17.25 4.64
N LYS A 223 -23.22 -16.86 3.36
CA LYS A 223 -23.38 -17.80 2.23
C LYS A 223 -22.29 -18.87 2.20
N ILE A 224 -21.05 -18.52 2.55
CA ILE A 224 -19.93 -19.48 2.62
C ILE A 224 -20.17 -20.52 3.72
N TYR A 225 -20.68 -20.10 4.89
CA TYR A 225 -20.89 -21.00 6.02
C TYR A 225 -22.16 -21.86 5.92
N LYS A 226 -23.22 -21.42 5.22
CA LYS A 226 -24.43 -22.23 5.01
C LYS A 226 -24.22 -23.42 4.05
N ASN A 227 -23.18 -23.36 3.21
CA ASN A 227 -22.89 -24.38 2.20
C ASN A 227 -21.80 -25.36 2.63
N ARG A 228 -21.44 -25.39 3.92
CA ARG A 228 -20.50 -26.34 4.53
C ARG A 228 -21.24 -27.19 5.53
#